data_AF-A0A6G1JU93-F1
#
_entry.id   AF-A0A6G1JU93-F1
#
_cell.length_a   1.000
_cell.length_b   1.000
_cell.length_c   1.000
_cell.angle_alpha   90.00
_cell.angle_beta   90.00
_cell.angle_gamma   90.00
#
_symmetry.space_group_name_H-M   'P 1'
#
loop_
_entity.id
_entity.type
_entity.pdbx_description
1 polymer ?
#
loop_
_entity_poly.entity_id
_entity_poly.type
_entity_poly.pdbx_seq_one_letter_code
_entity_poly.pdbx_strand_id
1 'polypeptide(L)'
;MAGHFHRRIPHRPGRGEVGARPFSLWLSRTESLRRRIYVVAIVNKQSSKDQCREPFCTESIHLKTYLTQIYLQMWSFKKTKDKTSGIYSETEMLKMIVGTSSGQSRNKAPIARQLDEAKEALMRLKHLMGARQYMRSPTIHAIFKVQKTRMGDTLDAIDRTLPKYPRMDPANPKRFLPWQCQGLKAYWDEYMDERFKIANKRTNKDMKEYLALLKKHWHVAPLPASIPGASSSRSASPASPDPKRKDISDLVDKLERAWQEEERIQWIKPW
;
A
#
# COMPACT_ATOMS: atom_id res chain seq x y z
N MET A 1 -54.80 -40.79 28.54
CA MET A 1 -53.93 -40.62 27.35
C MET A 1 -53.03 -39.41 27.60
N ALA A 2 -51.78 -39.64 28.04
CA ALA A 2 -50.81 -38.58 28.31
C ALA A 2 -49.59 -38.82 27.42
N GLY A 3 -49.41 -37.95 26.42
CA GLY A 3 -48.30 -38.02 25.48
C GLY A 3 -47.10 -37.24 25.99
N HIS A 4 -46.03 -37.95 26.34
CA HIS A 4 -44.72 -37.37 26.64
C HIS A 4 -44.03 -36.90 25.34
N PHE A 5 -43.82 -35.59 25.22
CA PHE A 5 -43.06 -34.97 24.13
C PHE A 5 -41.60 -34.77 24.58
N HIS A 6 -40.68 -35.61 24.12
CA HIS A 6 -39.24 -35.39 24.28
C HIS A 6 -38.73 -34.43 23.19
N ARG A 7 -38.31 -33.22 23.58
CA ARG A 7 -37.55 -32.30 22.71
C ARG A 7 -36.09 -32.75 22.65
N ARG A 8 -35.64 -33.24 21.50
CA ARG A 8 -34.21 -33.41 21.18
C ARG A 8 -33.63 -32.05 20.81
N ILE A 9 -32.57 -31.65 21.49
CA ILE A 9 -31.73 -30.49 21.15
C ILE A 9 -30.74 -30.95 20.05
N PRO A 10 -30.63 -30.24 18.91
CA PRO A 10 -29.61 -30.58 17.91
C PRO A 10 -28.22 -30.11 18.35
N HIS A 11 -27.26 -31.05 18.32
CA HIS A 11 -25.83 -30.84 18.48
C HIS A 11 -25.30 -29.87 17.41
N ARG A 12 -24.55 -28.85 17.86
CA ARG A 12 -23.83 -27.90 17.01
C ARG A 12 -22.47 -28.52 16.61
N PRO A 13 -22.15 -28.71 15.32
CA PRO A 13 -20.84 -29.22 14.92
C PRO A 13 -19.73 -28.17 15.09
N GLY A 14 -18.53 -28.69 15.32
CA GLY A 14 -17.34 -28.00 15.79
C GLY A 14 -16.92 -26.79 14.98
N ARG A 15 -16.49 -25.77 15.72
CA ARG A 15 -15.86 -24.55 15.24
C ARG A 15 -14.46 -24.94 14.73
N GLY A 16 -14.33 -25.13 13.42
CA GLY A 16 -13.06 -25.42 12.76
C GLY A 16 -12.05 -24.31 13.00
N GLU A 17 -10.87 -24.69 13.51
CA GLU A 17 -9.69 -23.85 13.61
C GLU A 17 -9.30 -23.36 12.20
N VAL A 18 -9.53 -22.08 11.95
CA VAL A 18 -9.00 -21.41 10.77
C VAL A 18 -7.52 -21.19 11.02
N GLY A 19 -6.70 -22.05 10.42
CA GLY A 19 -5.24 -21.96 10.46
C GLY A 19 -4.76 -20.56 10.07
N ALA A 20 -4.32 -19.80 11.06
CA ALA A 20 -3.60 -18.56 10.87
C ALA A 20 -2.29 -18.86 10.14
N ARG A 21 -2.25 -18.55 8.84
CA ARG A 21 -1.00 -18.57 8.09
C ARG A 21 -0.04 -17.55 8.71
N PRO A 22 1.23 -17.92 8.95
CA PRO A 22 2.14 -17.08 9.70
C PRO A 22 2.52 -15.82 8.91
N PHE A 23 2.43 -14.68 9.59
CA PHE A 23 2.85 -13.34 9.21
C PHE A 23 4.39 -13.20 9.02
N SER A 24 5.10 -14.31 8.80
CA SER A 24 6.57 -14.39 8.78
C SER A 24 7.21 -13.82 7.51
N LEU A 25 6.44 -13.68 6.42
CA LEU A 25 6.95 -13.14 5.15
C LEU A 25 7.05 -11.61 5.11
N TRP A 26 6.35 -10.88 5.99
CA TRP A 26 6.46 -9.41 6.04
C TRP A 26 7.67 -8.92 6.88
N LEU A 27 8.12 -9.73 7.84
CA LEU A 27 9.33 -9.47 8.65
C LEU A 27 10.64 -9.72 7.88
N SER A 28 10.63 -10.54 6.84
CA SER A 28 11.86 -10.84 6.05
C SER A 28 12.35 -9.62 5.23
N ARG A 29 11.50 -8.62 4.97
CA ARG A 29 11.89 -7.40 4.25
C ARG A 29 12.52 -6.33 5.15
N THR A 30 12.30 -6.39 6.47
CA THR A 30 12.93 -5.46 7.43
C THR A 30 14.32 -5.94 7.89
N GLU A 31 14.61 -7.25 7.79
CA GLU A 31 15.98 -7.77 7.99
C GLU A 31 16.95 -7.36 6.87
N SER A 32 16.46 -7.16 5.65
CA SER A 32 17.28 -6.65 4.53
C SER A 32 17.76 -5.20 4.78
N LEU A 33 16.95 -4.39 5.47
CA LEU A 33 17.35 -3.05 5.91
C LEU A 33 18.36 -3.10 7.07
N ARG A 34 18.22 -4.05 8.01
CA ARG A 34 19.24 -4.26 9.05
C ARG A 34 20.58 -4.69 8.46
N ARG A 35 20.63 -5.63 7.51
CA ARG A 35 21.89 -6.09 6.90
C ARG A 35 22.57 -5.03 6.00
N ARG A 36 21.81 -4.19 5.30
CA ARG A 36 22.38 -3.11 4.48
C ARG A 36 23.01 -1.98 5.32
N ILE A 37 22.52 -1.74 6.52
CA ILE A 37 23.13 -0.75 7.44
C ILE A 37 24.50 -1.25 7.95
N TYR A 38 24.70 -2.57 8.11
CA TYR A 38 25.99 -3.11 8.57
C TYR A 38 27.04 -3.27 7.45
N VAL A 39 26.65 -3.53 6.20
CA VAL A 39 27.62 -3.80 5.11
C VAL A 39 28.30 -2.52 4.58
N VAL A 40 27.65 -1.36 4.65
CA VAL A 40 28.25 -0.09 4.20
C VAL A 40 29.35 0.41 5.16
N ALA A 41 29.41 -0.11 6.38
CA ALA A 41 30.43 0.27 7.36
C ALA A 41 31.80 -0.45 7.18
N ILE A 42 31.89 -1.49 6.33
CA ILE A 42 33.09 -2.37 6.29
C ILE A 42 34.00 -2.10 5.08
N VAL A 43 33.55 -1.41 4.03
CA VAL A 43 34.34 -1.33 2.77
C VAL A 43 35.27 -0.11 2.67
N ASN A 44 35.25 0.84 3.61
CA ASN A 44 36.02 2.07 3.46
C ASN A 44 37.36 2.07 4.21
N LYS A 45 38.15 1.02 4.04
CA LYS A 45 39.48 0.92 4.66
C LYS A 45 40.51 0.30 3.73
N GLN A 46 40.95 1.06 2.73
CA GLN A 46 42.33 1.06 2.22
C GLN A 46 42.46 2.01 1.03
N SER A 47 43.18 3.13 1.20
CA SER A 47 44.34 3.48 0.35
C SER A 47 44.88 4.89 0.68
N SER A 48 46.16 4.93 1.07
CA SER A 48 47.21 5.94 0.82
C SER A 48 46.96 7.40 1.25
N LYS A 49 47.60 7.90 2.32
CA LYS A 49 48.96 8.52 2.36
C LYS A 49 49.16 9.64 1.33
N ASP A 50 48.89 10.88 1.74
CA ASP A 50 49.90 11.93 2.02
C ASP A 50 49.25 13.33 2.14
N GLN A 51 49.97 14.24 2.79
CA GLN A 51 49.77 15.70 2.89
C GLN A 51 48.84 16.26 3.99
N CYS A 52 49.49 16.91 4.95
CA CYS A 52 48.94 17.76 5.99
C CYS A 52 48.11 18.93 5.42
N ARG A 53 46.83 19.00 5.78
CA ARG A 53 46.04 20.23 5.97
C ARG A 53 44.95 19.92 7.01
N GLU A 54 44.74 20.86 7.92
CA GLU A 54 43.93 20.77 9.14
C GLU A 54 42.68 19.85 9.06
N PRO A 55 42.55 18.78 9.89
CA PRO A 55 41.55 17.74 9.63
C PRO A 55 40.31 17.73 10.54
N PHE A 56 40.04 18.74 11.38
CA PHE A 56 39.05 18.58 12.48
C PHE A 56 37.63 19.10 12.26
N CYS A 57 37.29 19.62 11.07
CA CYS A 57 35.91 20.01 10.74
C CYS A 57 35.15 19.02 9.84
N THR A 58 35.80 17.99 9.31
CA THR A 58 35.19 17.11 8.29
C THR A 58 34.26 16.04 8.85
N GLU A 59 34.44 15.59 10.10
CA GLU A 59 33.58 14.53 10.67
C GLU A 59 32.20 15.02 11.13
N SER A 60 32.11 16.26 11.63
CA SER A 60 30.81 16.91 11.90
C SER A 60 30.01 17.11 10.61
N ILE A 61 30.72 17.39 9.50
CA ILE A 61 30.11 17.44 8.17
C ILE A 61 29.59 16.05 7.81
N HIS A 62 30.37 14.98 7.95
CA HIS A 62 29.92 13.62 7.60
C HIS A 62 28.68 13.13 8.35
N LEU A 63 28.57 13.39 9.66
CA LEU A 63 27.38 13.01 10.45
C LEU A 63 26.15 13.82 10.03
N LYS A 64 26.31 15.13 9.82
CA LYS A 64 25.24 15.97 9.27
C LYS A 64 24.85 15.52 7.87
N THR A 65 25.79 15.17 7.00
CA THR A 65 25.53 14.67 5.65
C THR A 65 24.79 13.33 5.70
N TYR A 66 25.19 12.41 6.58
CA TYR A 66 24.54 11.09 6.70
C TYR A 66 23.11 11.21 7.23
N LEU A 67 22.87 12.03 8.26
CA LEU A 67 21.52 12.29 8.76
C LEU A 67 20.68 13.06 7.74
N THR A 68 21.28 14.01 7.02
CA THR A 68 20.63 14.68 5.89
C THR A 68 20.31 13.68 4.79
N GLN A 69 21.15 12.66 4.57
CA GLN A 69 20.90 11.61 3.58
C GLN A 69 19.77 10.69 4.01
N ILE A 70 19.73 10.26 5.28
CA ILE A 70 18.60 9.48 5.83
C ILE A 70 17.32 10.30 5.78
N TYR A 71 17.37 11.58 6.17
CA TYR A 71 16.26 12.51 6.02
C TYR A 71 15.85 12.60 4.54
N LEU A 72 16.77 12.90 3.62
CA LEU A 72 16.46 12.98 2.19
C LEU A 72 15.95 11.66 1.61
N GLN A 73 16.37 10.50 2.11
CA GLN A 73 15.87 9.19 1.70
C GLN A 73 14.47 8.94 2.26
N MET A 74 14.26 9.19 3.55
CA MET A 74 12.96 9.11 4.20
C MET A 74 11.97 10.02 3.50
N TRP A 75 12.34 11.26 3.21
CA TRP A 75 11.50 12.29 2.60
C TRP A 75 11.68 12.40 1.07
N SER A 76 12.38 11.45 0.43
CA SER A 76 12.62 11.46 -1.02
C SER A 76 11.30 11.45 -1.79
N PHE A 77 10.28 10.82 -1.22
CA PHE A 77 8.92 10.77 -1.74
C PHE A 77 8.22 12.14 -1.80
N LYS A 78 8.63 13.14 -1.01
CA LYS A 78 8.05 14.50 -1.06
C LYS A 78 8.42 15.23 -2.37
N LYS A 79 9.62 14.95 -2.91
CA LYS A 79 10.17 15.67 -4.07
C LYS A 79 9.93 14.97 -5.39
N THR A 80 9.75 13.65 -5.38
CA THR A 80 9.27 12.96 -6.57
C THR A 80 7.83 13.41 -6.81
N LYS A 81 7.61 14.19 -7.88
CA LYS A 81 6.27 14.30 -8.49
C LYS A 81 5.91 12.87 -8.86
N ASP A 82 5.25 12.16 -7.95
CA ASP A 82 4.80 10.79 -8.10
C ASP A 82 3.79 10.74 -9.25
N LYS A 83 4.30 10.78 -10.47
CA LYS A 83 3.54 10.52 -11.69
C LYS A 83 3.31 9.02 -11.88
N THR A 84 3.83 8.17 -10.98
CA THR A 84 3.90 6.71 -11.21
C THR A 84 3.51 5.83 -10.02
N SER A 85 3.21 6.33 -8.82
CA SER A 85 3.05 5.46 -7.65
C SER A 85 1.62 5.39 -7.08
N GLY A 86 0.68 4.96 -7.94
CA GLY A 86 -0.44 4.17 -7.44
C GLY A 86 0.07 2.94 -6.69
N ILE A 87 -0.79 2.28 -5.89
CA ILE A 87 -0.40 1.01 -5.25
C ILE A 87 -0.07 -0.05 -6.31
N TYR A 88 -0.77 0.04 -7.44
CA TYR A 88 -0.47 -0.70 -8.64
C TYR A 88 0.17 0.22 -9.68
N SER A 89 0.98 -0.35 -10.57
CA SER A 89 1.51 0.40 -11.70
C SER A 89 0.35 0.90 -12.56
N GLU A 90 0.30 2.22 -12.78
CA GLU A 90 -0.76 2.85 -13.56
C GLU A 90 -0.85 2.26 -14.97
N THR A 91 0.30 2.07 -15.62
CA THR A 91 0.38 1.48 -16.96
C THR A 91 -0.13 0.03 -16.98
N GLU A 92 0.09 -0.72 -15.91
CA GLU A 92 -0.36 -2.11 -15.79
C GLU A 92 -1.87 -2.18 -15.55
N MET A 93 -2.41 -1.35 -14.66
CA MET A 93 -3.86 -1.23 -14.45
C MET A 93 -4.58 -0.80 -15.71
N LEU A 94 -4.06 0.22 -16.40
CA LEU A 94 -4.60 0.66 -17.69
C LEU A 94 -4.57 -0.45 -18.73
N LYS A 95 -3.46 -1.20 -18.82
CA LYS A 95 -3.33 -2.33 -19.74
C LYS A 95 -4.34 -3.43 -19.42
N MET A 96 -4.58 -3.76 -18.15
CA MET A 96 -5.57 -4.79 -17.78
C MET A 96 -7.01 -4.34 -18.03
N ILE A 97 -7.31 -3.06 -17.83
CA ILE A 97 -8.67 -2.53 -17.99
C ILE A 97 -9.02 -2.34 -19.48
N VAL A 98 -8.13 -1.73 -20.25
CA VAL A 98 -8.40 -1.37 -21.65
C VAL A 98 -7.93 -2.46 -22.63
N GLY A 99 -7.02 -3.33 -22.19
CA GLY A 99 -6.22 -4.18 -23.06
C GLY A 99 -4.96 -3.46 -23.55
N THR A 100 -4.02 -4.20 -24.17
CA THR A 100 -2.85 -3.62 -24.84
C THR A 100 -3.26 -2.66 -25.95
N SER A 101 -3.24 -1.35 -25.65
CA SER A 101 -3.84 -0.31 -26.48
C SER A 101 -2.86 0.53 -27.29
N SER A 102 -1.56 0.22 -27.32
CA SER A 102 -0.58 1.09 -27.97
C SER A 102 0.35 0.32 -28.90
N GLY A 103 -0.09 0.12 -30.15
CA GLY A 103 0.82 0.04 -31.29
C GLY A 103 1.36 -1.34 -31.72
N GLN A 104 1.06 -2.45 -31.04
CA GLN A 104 1.55 -3.77 -31.45
C GLN A 104 0.46 -4.77 -31.81
N SER A 105 0.41 -5.03 -33.13
CA SER A 105 0.12 -6.32 -33.78
C SER A 105 -1.33 -6.64 -34.17
N ARG A 106 -1.44 -7.16 -35.39
CA ARG A 106 -2.65 -7.58 -36.14
C ARG A 106 -3.45 -8.72 -35.49
N ASN A 107 -3.07 -9.16 -34.28
CA ASN A 107 -3.72 -10.24 -33.55
C ASN A 107 -4.32 -9.70 -32.25
N LYS A 108 -5.52 -9.11 -32.33
CA LYS A 108 -6.29 -8.70 -31.14
C LYS A 108 -6.41 -9.91 -30.22
N ALA A 109 -5.97 -9.77 -28.96
CA ALA A 109 -6.08 -10.84 -27.99
C ALA A 109 -7.54 -11.33 -27.91
N PRO A 110 -7.77 -12.64 -27.75
CA PRO A 110 -9.13 -13.18 -27.68
C PRO A 110 -9.91 -12.50 -26.56
N ILE A 111 -11.20 -12.23 -26.79
CA ILE A 111 -12.09 -11.50 -25.86
C ILE A 111 -12.05 -12.13 -24.46
N ALA A 112 -11.95 -13.46 -24.37
CA ALA A 112 -11.80 -14.19 -23.12
C ALA A 112 -10.64 -13.69 -22.25
N ARG A 113 -9.46 -13.46 -22.86
CA ARG A 113 -8.28 -12.97 -22.13
C ARG A 113 -8.48 -11.56 -21.60
N GLN A 114 -9.12 -10.69 -22.38
CA GLN A 114 -9.41 -9.32 -21.95
C GLN A 114 -10.40 -9.30 -20.77
N LEU A 115 -11.38 -10.22 -20.76
CA LEU A 115 -12.31 -10.39 -19.64
C LEU A 115 -11.58 -10.84 -18.36
N ASP A 116 -10.63 -11.76 -18.48
CA ASP A 116 -9.85 -12.23 -17.34
C ASP A 116 -8.93 -11.13 -16.78
N GLU A 117 -8.29 -10.36 -17.65
CA GLU A 117 -7.49 -9.18 -17.26
C GLU A 117 -8.35 -8.11 -16.56
N ALA A 118 -9.55 -7.84 -17.05
CA ALA A 118 -10.49 -6.92 -16.41
C ALA A 118 -10.97 -7.43 -15.04
N LYS A 119 -11.20 -8.73 -14.89
CA LYS A 119 -11.54 -9.34 -13.59
C LYS A 119 -10.37 -9.23 -12.61
N GLU A 120 -9.14 -9.40 -13.07
CA GLU A 120 -7.95 -9.22 -12.24
C GLU A 120 -7.83 -7.77 -11.76
N ALA A 121 -8.02 -6.78 -12.65
CA ALA A 121 -8.05 -5.37 -12.28
C ALA A 121 -9.14 -5.09 -11.22
N LEU A 122 -10.35 -5.65 -11.37
CA LEU A 122 -11.42 -5.53 -10.38
C LEU A 122 -11.03 -6.15 -9.03
N MET A 123 -10.36 -7.31 -9.02
CA MET A 123 -9.86 -7.94 -7.80
C MET A 123 -8.81 -7.08 -7.09
N ARG A 124 -7.93 -6.43 -7.85
CA ARG A 124 -6.95 -5.48 -7.30
C ARG A 124 -7.62 -4.29 -6.60
N LEU A 125 -8.70 -3.75 -7.18
CA LEU A 125 -9.51 -2.70 -6.53
C LEU A 125 -10.22 -3.21 -5.27
N LYS A 126 -10.74 -4.44 -5.29
CA LYS A 126 -11.29 -5.08 -4.08
C LYS A 126 -10.23 -5.21 -2.98
N HIS A 127 -8.99 -5.52 -3.31
CA HIS A 127 -7.90 -5.55 -2.32
C HIS A 127 -7.62 -4.17 -1.72
N LEU A 128 -7.72 -3.08 -2.49
CA LEU A 128 -7.57 -1.72 -1.96
C LEU A 128 -8.67 -1.38 -0.96
N MET A 129 -9.92 -1.69 -1.31
CA MET A 129 -11.06 -1.53 -0.41
C MET A 129 -10.90 -2.39 0.84
N GLY A 130 -10.49 -3.66 0.67
CA GLY A 130 -10.24 -4.58 1.78
C GLY A 130 -9.11 -4.10 2.70
N ALA A 131 -8.05 -3.49 2.18
CA ALA A 131 -6.98 -2.91 2.98
C ALA A 131 -7.50 -1.74 3.85
N ARG A 132 -8.35 -0.87 3.30
CA ARG A 132 -8.98 0.21 4.07
C ARG A 132 -9.86 -0.35 5.21
N GLN A 133 -10.68 -1.35 4.90
CA GLN A 133 -11.54 -2.02 5.89
C GLN A 133 -10.72 -2.73 6.97
N TYR A 134 -9.63 -3.41 6.59
CA TYR A 134 -8.71 -4.06 7.52
C TYR A 134 -8.11 -3.05 8.51
N MET A 135 -7.66 -1.89 8.01
CA MET A 135 -7.08 -0.84 8.86
C MET A 135 -8.08 -0.20 9.82
N ARG A 136 -9.39 -0.33 9.56
CA ARG A 136 -10.47 0.15 10.45
C ARG A 136 -10.81 -0.84 11.57
N SER A 137 -10.37 -2.10 11.47
CA SER A 137 -10.63 -3.11 12.50
C SER A 137 -10.06 -2.68 13.86
N PRO A 138 -10.83 -2.76 14.96
CA PRO A 138 -10.39 -2.31 16.28
C PRO A 138 -9.16 -3.08 16.78
N THR A 139 -9.06 -4.37 16.46
CA THR A 139 -7.91 -5.20 16.80
C THR A 139 -6.65 -4.71 16.07
N ILE A 140 -6.78 -4.41 14.78
CA ILE A 140 -5.67 -3.92 13.96
C ILE A 140 -5.25 -2.53 14.43
N HIS A 141 -6.20 -1.65 14.71
CA HIS A 141 -5.96 -0.35 15.30
C HIS A 141 -5.14 -0.47 16.59
N ALA A 142 -5.55 -1.31 17.54
CA ALA A 142 -4.80 -1.50 18.79
C ALA A 142 -3.35 -1.93 18.54
N ILE A 143 -3.13 -2.86 17.61
CA ILE A 143 -1.77 -3.33 17.25
C ILE A 143 -0.94 -2.18 16.64
N PHE A 144 -1.49 -1.42 15.70
CA PHE A 144 -0.78 -0.31 15.07
C PHE A 144 -0.39 0.78 16.07
N LYS A 145 -1.30 1.13 16.98
CA LYS A 145 -1.04 2.08 18.06
C LYS A 145 0.14 1.64 18.92
N VAL A 146 0.12 0.40 19.42
CA VAL A 146 1.20 -0.16 20.24
C VAL A 146 2.54 -0.15 19.48
N GLN A 147 2.53 -0.56 18.21
CA GLN A 147 3.76 -0.59 17.40
C GLN A 147 4.33 0.80 17.14
N LYS A 148 3.47 1.77 16.78
CA LYS A 148 3.88 3.16 16.55
C LYS A 148 4.49 3.75 17.82
N THR A 149 3.82 3.61 18.96
CA THR A 149 4.29 4.11 20.25
C THR A 149 5.63 3.46 20.63
N ARG A 150 5.74 2.13 20.54
CA ARG A 150 6.98 1.41 20.85
C ARG A 150 8.18 1.91 20.03
N MET A 151 7.98 2.13 18.73
CA MET A 151 9.04 2.68 17.87
C MET A 151 9.41 4.11 18.23
N GLY A 152 8.41 4.96 18.49
CA GLY A 152 8.62 6.34 18.93
C GLY A 152 9.38 6.42 20.25
N ASP A 153 9.02 5.59 21.23
CA ASP A 153 9.69 5.54 22.54
C ASP A 153 11.12 5.01 22.44
N THR A 154 11.35 4.02 21.57
CA THR A 154 12.71 3.54 21.28
C THR A 154 13.58 4.65 20.69
N LEU A 155 13.05 5.43 19.75
CA LEU A 155 13.76 6.55 19.14
C LEU A 155 14.04 7.68 20.14
N ASP A 156 13.07 8.00 21.00
CA ASP A 156 13.25 8.96 22.09
C ASP A 156 14.30 8.49 23.11
N ALA A 157 14.31 7.21 23.46
CA ALA A 157 15.32 6.64 24.34
C ALA A 157 16.72 6.74 23.73
N ILE A 158 16.88 6.45 22.43
CA ILE A 158 18.15 6.63 21.71
C ILE A 158 18.58 8.10 21.77
N ASP A 159 17.67 9.03 21.48
CA ASP A 159 17.97 10.47 21.44
C ASP A 159 18.42 11.02 22.80
N ARG A 160 17.87 10.48 23.90
CA ARG A 160 18.23 10.84 25.29
C ARG A 160 19.46 10.12 25.83
N THR A 161 19.76 8.92 25.34
CA THR A 161 20.85 8.10 25.88
C THR A 161 22.18 8.40 25.21
N LEU A 162 22.21 8.55 23.87
CA LEU A 162 23.44 8.76 23.12
C LEU A 162 24.27 9.99 23.54
N PRO A 163 23.71 11.16 23.93
CA PRO A 163 24.52 12.29 24.39
C PRO A 163 25.39 11.97 25.62
N LYS A 164 24.97 10.99 26.44
CA LYS A 164 25.69 10.57 27.65
C LYS A 164 26.90 9.68 27.35
N TYR A 165 26.95 9.07 26.16
CA TYR A 165 27.96 8.11 25.75
C TYR A 165 28.67 8.56 24.46
N PRO A 166 29.43 9.67 24.50
CA PRO A 166 30.22 10.08 23.35
C PRO A 166 31.22 8.98 22.99
N ARG A 167 31.30 8.68 21.70
CA ARG A 167 32.24 7.71 21.18
C ARG A 167 33.68 8.15 21.50
N MET A 168 34.53 7.18 21.83
CA MET A 168 35.98 7.36 21.88
C MET A 168 36.60 6.58 20.72
N ASP A 169 37.60 7.15 20.05
CA ASP A 169 38.37 6.43 19.05
C ASP A 169 39.34 5.46 19.77
N PRO A 170 39.31 4.15 19.51
CA PRO A 170 40.25 3.22 20.12
C PRO A 170 41.70 3.45 19.64
N ALA A 171 41.89 4.05 18.48
CA ALA A 171 43.22 4.33 17.92
C ALA A 171 43.80 5.69 18.37
N ASN A 172 42.94 6.64 18.73
CA ASN A 172 43.35 7.96 19.24
C ASN A 172 42.48 8.34 20.43
N PRO A 173 43.02 8.83 21.55
CA PRO A 173 42.23 9.23 22.73
C PRO A 173 41.36 10.49 22.51
N LYS A 174 41.02 10.83 21.26
CA LYS A 174 40.13 11.94 20.92
C LYS A 174 38.68 11.53 21.16
N ARG A 175 37.98 12.37 21.91
CA ARG A 175 36.54 12.25 22.18
C ARG A 175 35.78 12.88 21.02
N PHE A 176 34.90 12.11 20.38
CA PHE A 176 34.01 12.67 19.36
C PHE A 176 32.96 13.59 20.00
N LEU A 177 32.40 14.49 19.20
CA LEU A 177 31.28 15.30 19.63
C LEU A 177 30.12 14.39 20.07
N PRO A 178 29.50 14.65 21.23
CA PRO A 178 28.36 13.87 21.68
C PRO A 178 27.20 14.02 20.69
N TRP A 179 26.36 12.99 20.63
CA TRP A 179 25.10 13.07 19.92
C TRP A 179 24.30 14.28 20.41
N GLN A 180 23.76 15.06 19.48
CA GLN A 180 22.83 16.15 19.80
C GLN A 180 21.42 15.62 19.65
N CYS A 181 20.55 15.88 20.63
CA CYS A 181 19.15 15.50 20.56
C CYS A 181 18.50 16.12 19.31
N GLN A 182 17.81 15.31 18.52
CA GLN A 182 17.18 15.73 17.26
C GLN A 182 15.66 15.71 17.31
N GLY A 183 15.05 15.23 18.39
CA GLY A 183 13.61 15.04 18.47
C GLY A 183 13.14 13.90 17.57
N LEU A 184 13.89 12.78 17.51
CA LEU A 184 13.63 11.67 16.59
C LEU A 184 12.20 11.11 16.68
N LYS A 185 11.59 11.12 17.87
CA LYS A 185 10.19 10.70 18.08
C LYS A 185 9.20 11.61 17.33
N ALA A 186 9.41 12.92 17.35
CA ALA A 186 8.55 13.86 16.64
C ALA A 186 8.62 13.64 15.12
N TYR A 187 9.82 13.41 14.58
CA TYR A 187 9.98 13.06 13.16
C TYR A 187 9.31 11.73 12.79
N TRP A 188 9.33 10.74 13.68
CA TRP A 188 8.61 9.49 13.48
C TRP A 188 7.09 9.68 13.45
N ASP A 189 6.55 10.50 14.36
CA ASP A 189 5.13 10.82 14.39
C ASP A 189 4.68 11.56 13.12
N GLU A 190 5.44 12.58 12.69
CA GLU A 190 5.18 13.31 11.46
C GLU A 190 5.24 12.40 10.23
N TYR A 191 6.26 11.54 10.15
CA TYR A 191 6.42 10.55 9.09
C TYR A 191 5.20 9.64 8.99
N MET A 192 4.77 9.03 10.10
CA MET A 192 3.62 8.13 10.13
C MET A 192 2.34 8.83 9.68
N ASP A 193 2.13 10.06 10.14
CA ASP A 193 0.99 10.89 9.75
C ASP A 193 0.97 11.20 8.25
N GLU A 194 2.13 11.52 7.67
CA GLU A 194 2.22 11.77 6.23
C GLU A 194 2.03 10.48 5.42
N ARG A 195 2.61 9.35 5.84
CA ARG A 195 2.40 8.05 5.19
C ARG A 195 0.93 7.68 5.14
N PHE A 196 0.17 7.94 6.22
CA PHE A 196 -1.27 7.75 6.23
C PHE A 196 -1.99 8.67 5.25
N LYS A 197 -1.69 9.97 5.26
CA LYS A 197 -2.28 10.94 4.32
C LYS A 197 -2.05 10.53 2.87
N ILE A 198 -0.84 10.08 2.53
CA ILE A 198 -0.47 9.58 1.20
C ILE A 198 -1.29 8.33 0.85
N ALA A 199 -1.36 7.34 1.75
CA ALA A 199 -2.12 6.12 1.53
C ALA A 199 -3.61 6.41 1.28
N ASN A 200 -4.22 7.30 2.07
CA ASN A 200 -5.61 7.74 1.89
C ASN A 200 -5.82 8.42 0.54
N LYS A 201 -4.99 9.42 0.21
CA LYS A 201 -5.06 10.13 -1.07
C LYS A 201 -4.93 9.19 -2.26
N ARG A 202 -3.96 8.27 -2.23
CA ARG A 202 -3.72 7.30 -3.32
C ARG A 202 -4.88 6.32 -3.48
N THR A 203 -5.36 5.75 -2.38
CA THR A 203 -6.49 4.81 -2.42
C THR A 203 -7.72 5.46 -3.04
N ASN A 204 -8.07 6.69 -2.64
CA ASN A 204 -9.22 7.39 -3.20
C ASN A 204 -9.02 7.73 -4.68
N LYS A 205 -7.81 8.16 -5.08
CA LYS A 205 -7.47 8.42 -6.48
C LYS A 205 -7.62 7.15 -7.33
N ASP A 206 -6.91 6.08 -6.95
CA ASP A 206 -6.87 4.83 -7.69
C ASP A 206 -8.27 4.20 -7.82
N MET A 207 -9.06 4.19 -6.73
CA MET A 207 -10.44 3.70 -6.77
C MET A 207 -11.31 4.51 -7.73
N LYS A 208 -11.29 5.85 -7.63
CA LYS A 208 -12.11 6.72 -8.49
C LYS A 208 -11.74 6.61 -9.96
N GLU A 209 -10.45 6.65 -10.26
CA GLU A 209 -9.92 6.63 -11.62
C GLU A 209 -10.18 5.28 -12.30
N TYR A 210 -9.80 4.18 -11.65
CA TYR A 210 -9.90 2.85 -12.26
C TYR A 210 -11.34 2.32 -12.29
N LEU A 211 -12.22 2.67 -11.34
CA LEU A 211 -13.64 2.35 -11.44
C LEU A 211 -14.29 3.08 -12.63
N ALA A 212 -13.98 4.37 -12.83
CA ALA A 212 -14.50 5.13 -13.96
C ALA A 212 -14.05 4.52 -15.31
N LEU A 213 -12.79 4.07 -15.39
CA LEU A 213 -12.27 3.40 -16.58
C LEU A 213 -12.91 2.02 -16.80
N LEU A 214 -13.05 1.19 -15.75
CA LEU A 214 -13.73 -0.09 -15.84
C LEU A 214 -15.17 0.09 -16.33
N LYS A 215 -15.90 1.06 -15.78
CA LYS A 215 -17.26 1.39 -16.19
C LYS A 215 -17.29 1.84 -17.66
N LYS A 216 -16.40 2.75 -18.06
CA LYS A 216 -16.33 3.21 -19.46
C LYS A 216 -16.10 2.08 -20.46
N HIS A 217 -15.26 1.09 -20.12
CA HIS A 217 -14.86 0.04 -21.06
C HIS A 217 -15.73 -1.22 -21.03
N TRP A 218 -16.31 -1.54 -19.86
CA TRP A 218 -16.98 -2.82 -19.63
C TRP A 218 -18.46 -2.70 -19.27
N HIS A 219 -18.97 -1.49 -19.03
CA HIS A 219 -20.39 -1.30 -18.72
C HIS A 219 -21.24 -1.50 -19.99
N VAL A 220 -22.25 -2.35 -19.88
CA VAL A 220 -23.25 -2.53 -20.93
C VAL A 220 -24.35 -1.50 -20.70
N ALA A 221 -24.50 -0.53 -21.60
CA ALA A 221 -25.59 0.43 -21.51
C ALA A 221 -26.94 -0.31 -21.45
N PRO A 222 -27.88 0.11 -20.58
CA PRO A 222 -29.23 -0.43 -20.60
C PRO A 222 -29.80 -0.21 -22.00
N LEU A 223 -30.23 -1.28 -22.65
CA LEU A 223 -30.98 -1.15 -23.91
C LEU A 223 -32.17 -0.22 -23.62
N PRO A 224 -32.40 0.83 -24.43
CA PRO A 224 -33.57 1.68 -24.25
C PRO A 224 -34.79 0.76 -24.27
N ALA A 225 -35.64 0.85 -23.24
CA ALA A 225 -36.86 0.07 -23.16
C ALA A 225 -37.60 0.27 -24.49
N SER A 226 -37.78 -0.83 -25.22
CA SER A 226 -38.36 -0.81 -26.56
C SER A 226 -39.68 -0.04 -26.51
N ILE A 227 -39.73 1.12 -27.15
CA ILE A 227 -40.94 1.93 -27.23
C ILE A 227 -41.98 1.08 -27.98
N PRO A 228 -43.12 0.74 -27.36
CA PRO A 228 -44.16 -0.02 -28.03
C PRO A 228 -44.70 0.83 -29.19
N GLY A 229 -44.43 0.42 -30.44
CA GLY A 229 -44.97 1.07 -31.64
C GLY A 229 -43.96 1.56 -32.68
N ALA A 230 -42.64 1.46 -32.44
CA ALA A 230 -41.65 1.81 -33.46
C ALA A 230 -41.54 0.69 -34.52
N SER A 231 -42.24 0.89 -35.65
CA SER A 231 -42.18 0.05 -36.85
C SER A 231 -40.75 -0.11 -37.36
N SER A 232 -40.35 -1.37 -37.57
CA SER A 232 -39.00 -1.82 -37.89
C SER A 232 -38.54 -1.38 -39.28
N SER A 233 -37.63 -0.40 -39.34
CA SER A 233 -36.72 -0.26 -40.49
C SER A 233 -35.41 -1.00 -40.17
N ARG A 234 -34.95 -1.78 -41.15
CA ARG A 234 -33.75 -2.63 -41.11
C ARG A 234 -32.55 -1.87 -40.55
N SER A 235 -32.20 -2.17 -39.31
CA SER A 235 -30.99 -1.72 -38.64
C SER A 235 -30.48 -2.90 -37.83
N ALA A 236 -29.20 -3.22 -38.02
CA ALA A 236 -28.54 -4.39 -37.47
C ALA A 236 -28.98 -4.67 -36.03
N SER A 237 -29.55 -5.86 -35.82
CA SER A 237 -29.93 -6.35 -34.49
C SER A 237 -28.74 -6.13 -33.55
N PRO A 238 -28.86 -5.31 -32.48
CA PRO A 238 -27.77 -5.13 -31.55
C PRO A 238 -27.50 -6.50 -30.95
N ALA A 239 -26.37 -7.11 -31.33
CA ALA A 239 -25.97 -8.41 -30.84
C ALA A 239 -26.14 -8.41 -29.33
N SER A 240 -26.96 -9.36 -28.83
CA SER A 240 -27.21 -9.52 -27.40
C SER A 240 -25.88 -9.38 -26.65
N PRO A 241 -25.79 -8.51 -25.63
CA PRO A 241 -24.55 -8.33 -24.90
C PRO A 241 -24.06 -9.68 -24.40
N ASP A 242 -22.78 -9.97 -24.65
CA ASP A 242 -22.12 -11.21 -24.19
C ASP A 242 -22.41 -11.38 -22.69
N PRO A 243 -22.99 -12.52 -22.25
CA PRO A 243 -23.31 -12.73 -20.84
C PRO A 243 -22.12 -12.47 -19.92
N LYS A 244 -20.89 -12.76 -20.37
CA LYS A 244 -19.67 -12.52 -19.59
C LYS A 244 -19.36 -11.04 -19.39
N ARG A 245 -19.71 -10.18 -20.35
CA ARG A 245 -19.57 -8.73 -20.20
C ARG A 245 -20.57 -8.19 -19.20
N LYS A 246 -21.80 -8.71 -19.21
CA LYS A 246 -22.81 -8.37 -18.22
C LYS A 246 -22.35 -8.71 -16.80
N ASP A 247 -21.77 -9.89 -16.60
CA ASP A 247 -21.21 -10.29 -15.29
C ASP A 247 -20.16 -9.30 -14.76
N ILE A 248 -19.26 -8.82 -15.63
CA ILE A 248 -18.25 -7.82 -15.23
C ILE A 248 -18.92 -6.48 -14.93
N SER A 249 -19.88 -6.03 -15.75
CA SER A 249 -20.64 -4.80 -15.50
C SER A 249 -21.30 -4.84 -14.11
N ASP A 250 -22.00 -5.94 -13.79
CA ASP A 250 -22.67 -6.13 -12.50
C ASP A 250 -21.66 -6.11 -11.33
N LEU A 251 -20.48 -6.71 -11.52
CA LEU A 251 -19.41 -6.70 -10.52
C LEU A 251 -18.80 -5.30 -10.32
N VAL A 252 -18.66 -4.52 -11.40
CA VAL A 252 -18.19 -3.13 -11.34
C VAL A 252 -19.20 -2.27 -10.59
N ASP A 253 -20.49 -2.36 -10.91
CA ASP A 253 -21.55 -1.60 -10.22
C ASP A 253 -21.70 -1.99 -8.75
N LYS A 254 -21.47 -3.27 -8.42
CA LYS A 254 -21.44 -3.74 -7.03
C LYS A 254 -20.25 -3.14 -6.28
N LEU A 255 -19.07 -3.11 -6.90
CA LEU A 255 -17.86 -2.55 -6.28
C LEU A 255 -17.96 -1.02 -6.15
N GLU A 256 -18.51 -0.33 -7.14
CA GLU A 256 -18.74 1.13 -7.10
C GLU A 256 -19.67 1.51 -5.95
N ARG A 257 -20.80 0.81 -5.78
CA ARG A 257 -21.72 1.02 -4.65
C ARG A 257 -21.04 0.76 -3.31
N ALA A 258 -20.28 -0.32 -3.19
CA ALA A 258 -19.54 -0.63 -1.97
C ALA A 258 -18.47 0.44 -1.66
N TRP A 259 -17.80 0.94 -2.69
CA TRP A 259 -16.82 2.01 -2.55
C TRP A 259 -17.47 3.33 -2.13
N GLN A 260 -18.61 3.71 -2.71
CA GLN A 260 -19.35 4.92 -2.32
C GLN A 260 -19.76 4.89 -0.84
N GLU A 261 -20.15 3.73 -0.34
CA GLU A 261 -20.47 3.56 1.08
C GLU A 261 -19.21 3.64 1.96
N GLU A 262 -18.13 2.96 1.57
CA GLU A 262 -16.87 3.00 2.33
C GLU A 262 -16.19 4.39 2.29
N GLU A 263 -16.35 5.15 1.20
CA GLU A 263 -15.80 6.50 1.05
C GLU A 263 -16.44 7.49 2.03
N ARG A 264 -17.74 7.32 2.35
CA ARG A 264 -18.46 8.11 3.37
C ARG A 264 -17.90 7.90 4.78
N ILE A 265 -17.31 6.73 5.03
CA ILE A 265 -16.69 6.42 6.31
C ILE A 265 -15.32 7.11 6.36
N GLN A 266 -15.14 8.05 7.28
CA GLN A 266 -13.86 8.72 7.46
C GLN A 266 -12.76 7.70 7.76
N TRP A 267 -11.70 7.70 6.96
CA TRP A 267 -10.53 6.88 7.24
C TRP A 267 -9.70 7.52 8.36
N ILE A 268 -9.93 7.06 9.59
CA ILE A 268 -9.22 7.52 10.78
C ILE A 268 -7.86 6.81 10.87
N LYS A 269 -6.83 7.55 11.31
CA LYS A 269 -5.49 7.00 11.56
C LYS A 269 -5.58 5.90 12.63
N PRO A 270 -4.93 4.73 12.46
CA PRO A 270 -5.03 3.64 13.40
C PRO A 270 -4.01 3.76 14.57
N TRP A 271 -3.74 4.97 15.06
CA TRP A 271 -2.84 5.20 16.21
C TRP A 271 -3.21 6.44 17.01
#